data_AF-A0A350BWU9-F1
#
_entry.id   AF-A0A350BWU9-F1
#
_cell.length_a   1.000
_cell.length_b   1.000
_cell.length_c   1.000
_cell.angle_alpha   90.00
_cell.angle_beta   90.00
_cell.angle_gamma   90.00
#
_symmetry.space_group_name_H-M   'P 1'
#
loop_
_entity.id
_entity.type
_entity.pdbx_description
1 polymer ?
#
loop_
_entity_poly.entity_id
_entity_poly.type
_entity_poly.pdbx_seq_one_letter_code
_entity_poly.pdbx_strand_id
1 'polypeptide(L)'
;MRDIEIYVEGKRLDLFDNGTIEIKSSIQDAKDISKVFTDYSQPFTVPASDNNNQIFRHHYRTEVTDNIFDGRVRHEAKIFINHLLFKRGKVFLNGTSMKNSKASSYNITFFGNTVSLKDTFKDDKLLDLCRYKKGVDGSDSVLNLSLAADHEFSHTNVKTIFRSEGKEFNGDTSALIYPLITSKKRLFYNESIGNNNPENFDGNLYAPTSSIRNIEPSRYDTRGVNEVDLKPALKAYHIIKAIEEKYNINFIPKDSAGTKDFFSKHNEAFANLYLWLSNNSGNITGNLSGDDYLYKAEVSSWTLKSSSNYDFDYLSLDGNEMVIDSFWKFFFGNVIFDAGTQNHDFYLKVIPSAGYGDIPWKARVINSESNNVAAEFEGSGESTSLVPIVSSLQNPIEKYIVEFSSQTAMLNTSIEFFLRNDRSGTDRYEIYSSGALLNTDVSNFKVESHFPDMKVIDFMTGLFKMFNLTAYYIDDESDPLYSDITPVVKVLKLDDYYDDALNNNSGGIIDITKHIDIQEHSVNTSLPFS
;
A
#
# COMPACT_ATOMS: atom_id res chain seq x y z
N MET A 1 -19.73 40.48 15.81
CA MET A 1 -19.77 39.25 16.63
C MET A 1 -19.80 38.10 15.65
N ARG A 2 -18.93 37.08 15.79
CA ARG A 2 -19.02 35.87 14.97
C ARG A 2 -19.94 34.89 15.71
N ASP A 3 -21.00 34.42 15.07
CA ASP A 3 -21.89 33.40 15.66
C ASP A 3 -21.21 32.03 15.58
N ILE A 4 -21.23 31.23 16.64
CA ILE A 4 -20.60 29.91 16.69
C ILE A 4 -21.66 28.87 17.00
N GLU A 5 -21.72 27.82 16.20
CA GLU A 5 -22.66 26.72 16.39
C GLU A 5 -21.89 25.41 16.42
N ILE A 6 -22.17 24.54 17.38
CA ILE A 6 -21.57 23.20 17.44
C ILE A 6 -22.69 22.18 17.39
N TYR A 7 -22.54 21.16 16.57
CA TYR A 7 -23.46 20.04 16.44
C TYR A 7 -22.77 18.77 16.90
N VAL A 8 -23.44 17.95 17.69
CA VAL A 8 -23.00 16.60 18.10
C VAL A 8 -24.10 15.61 17.74
N GLU A 9 -23.76 14.57 16.99
CA GLU A 9 -24.74 13.60 16.43
C GLU A 9 -25.90 14.30 15.69
N GLY A 10 -25.61 15.39 14.98
CA GLY A 10 -26.59 16.18 14.23
C GLY A 10 -27.47 17.13 15.07
N LYS A 11 -27.25 17.24 16.39
CA LYS A 11 -28.00 18.13 17.28
C LYS A 11 -27.15 19.32 17.73
N ARG A 12 -27.71 20.53 17.65
CA ARG A 12 -27.02 21.78 18.06
C ARG A 12 -26.84 21.82 19.58
N LEU A 13 -25.62 22.07 20.04
CA LEU A 13 -25.30 22.35 21.43
C LEU A 13 -25.67 23.78 21.81
N ASP A 14 -26.17 23.95 23.03
CA ASP A 14 -26.25 25.26 23.67
C ASP A 14 -24.85 25.63 24.17
N LEU A 15 -24.43 26.86 23.90
CA LEU A 15 -23.15 27.42 24.36
C LEU A 15 -23.41 28.46 25.46
N PHE A 16 -22.39 28.78 26.27
CA PHE A 16 -22.47 29.93 27.16
C PHE A 16 -22.38 31.23 26.34
N ASP A 17 -23.11 32.26 26.74
CA ASP A 17 -23.15 33.57 26.05
C ASP A 17 -21.75 34.21 25.88
N ASN A 18 -20.80 33.88 26.77
CA ASN A 18 -19.41 34.37 26.76
C ASN A 18 -18.37 33.23 26.63
N GLY A 19 -18.73 32.08 26.08
CA GLY A 19 -17.82 30.94 25.93
C GLY A 19 -16.71 31.21 24.92
N THR A 20 -15.45 30.99 25.30
CA THR A 20 -14.31 30.98 24.37
C THR A 20 -13.99 29.53 23.98
N ILE A 21 -13.84 29.28 22.68
CA ILE A 21 -13.41 27.99 22.14
C ILE A 21 -12.11 28.25 21.38
N GLU A 22 -11.00 27.76 21.93
CA GLU A 22 -9.69 27.85 21.27
C GLU A 22 -9.44 26.55 20.51
N ILE A 23 -9.36 26.63 19.18
CA ILE A 23 -8.99 25.51 18.31
C ILE A 23 -7.51 25.65 17.99
N LYS A 24 -6.71 24.65 18.39
CA LYS A 24 -5.29 24.60 18.08
C LYS A 24 -5.09 23.67 16.88
N SER A 25 -4.68 24.29 15.78
CA SER A 25 -4.13 23.60 14.62
C SER A 25 -2.61 23.67 14.73
N SER A 26 -1.97 22.60 15.21
CA SER A 26 -0.50 22.56 15.27
C SER A 26 0.07 21.85 14.05
N ILE A 27 0.86 22.56 13.25
CA ILE A 27 1.83 21.94 12.35
C ILE A 27 3.00 21.49 13.20
N GLN A 28 2.90 20.31 13.79
CA GLN A 28 3.94 19.87 14.71
C GLN A 28 5.23 19.47 13.97
N ASP A 29 5.16 19.18 12.67
CA ASP A 29 6.32 19.03 11.80
C ASP A 29 5.88 19.07 10.33
N ALA A 30 6.13 20.17 9.62
CA ALA A 30 5.70 20.31 8.22
C ALA A 30 6.31 19.23 7.31
N LYS A 31 7.41 18.58 7.73
CA LYS A 31 8.16 17.61 6.93
C LYS A 31 7.81 16.15 7.22
N ASP A 32 6.99 15.89 8.23
CA ASP A 32 6.61 14.54 8.64
C ASP A 32 5.15 14.27 8.26
N ILE A 33 4.96 13.69 7.07
CA ILE A 33 3.64 13.31 6.53
C ILE A 33 2.89 12.32 7.43
N SER A 34 3.61 11.55 8.27
CA SER A 34 2.95 10.63 9.22
C SER A 34 2.17 11.38 10.31
N LYS A 35 2.44 12.68 10.48
CA LYS A 35 1.77 13.59 11.40
C LYS A 35 0.85 14.58 10.69
N VAL A 36 0.45 14.33 9.43
CA VAL A 36 -0.55 15.17 8.78
C VAL A 36 -1.77 15.31 9.68
N PHE A 37 -2.19 16.57 9.80
CA PHE A 37 -2.75 17.22 10.99
C PHE A 37 -3.87 16.46 11.68
N THR A 38 -3.84 16.47 13.02
CA THR A 38 -5.06 16.34 13.83
C THR A 38 -5.32 17.68 14.49
N ASP A 39 -6.29 18.43 13.96
CA ASP A 39 -6.80 19.61 14.64
C ASP A 39 -7.47 19.18 15.95
N TYR A 40 -7.22 19.89 17.04
CA TYR A 40 -7.96 19.66 18.27
C TYR A 40 -8.22 20.96 19.00
N SER A 41 -9.37 21.04 19.67
CA SER A 41 -9.65 22.15 20.56
C SER A 41 -8.93 21.96 21.90
N GLN A 42 -8.61 23.06 22.57
CA GLN A 42 -8.49 22.97 24.03
C GLN A 42 -9.82 22.45 24.61
N PRO A 43 -9.80 21.70 25.73
CA PRO A 43 -11.03 21.33 26.41
C PRO A 43 -11.83 22.59 26.74
N PHE A 44 -13.10 22.65 26.33
CA PHE A 44 -13.98 23.76 26.62
C PHE A 44 -15.29 23.26 27.25
N THR A 45 -16.01 24.18 27.87
CA THR A 45 -17.16 23.86 28.72
C THR A 45 -18.45 24.35 28.08
N VAL A 46 -19.46 23.49 28.04
CA VAL A 46 -20.83 23.82 27.59
C VAL A 46 -21.83 23.66 28.74
N PRO A 47 -22.91 24.46 28.81
CA PRO A 47 -23.91 24.37 29.87
C PRO A 47 -24.59 23.01 29.88
N ALA A 48 -24.96 22.51 31.06
CA ALA A 48 -25.86 21.37 31.19
C ALA A 48 -27.32 21.80 31.04
N SER A 49 -27.65 22.46 29.92
CA SER A 49 -29.01 22.86 29.57
C SER A 49 -29.91 21.65 29.31
N ASP A 50 -31.23 21.83 29.24
CA ASP A 50 -32.15 20.75 28.92
C ASP A 50 -31.83 20.10 27.56
N ASN A 51 -31.44 20.91 26.57
CA ASN A 51 -31.01 20.43 25.26
C ASN A 51 -29.70 19.63 25.33
N ASN A 52 -28.65 20.18 25.96
CA ASN A 52 -27.36 19.48 26.07
C ASN A 52 -27.46 18.20 26.92
N ASN A 53 -28.29 18.20 27.96
CA ASN A 53 -28.58 17.00 28.76
C ASN A 53 -29.19 15.88 27.90
N GLN A 54 -30.02 16.20 26.90
CA GLN A 54 -30.57 15.22 25.96
C GLN A 54 -29.49 14.70 24.99
N ILE A 55 -28.62 15.59 24.50
CA ILE A 55 -27.52 15.24 23.59
C ILE A 55 -26.55 14.27 24.28
N PHE A 56 -26.11 14.61 25.49
CA PHE A 56 -25.22 13.77 26.31
C PHE A 56 -25.97 12.72 27.14
N ARG A 57 -27.26 12.50 26.85
CA ARG A 57 -28.16 11.50 27.47
C ARG A 57 -28.00 11.38 28.98
N HIS A 58 -27.91 12.52 29.66
CA HIS A 58 -27.68 12.63 31.11
C HIS A 58 -26.48 11.80 31.61
N HIS A 59 -25.35 11.82 30.90
CA HIS A 59 -24.13 11.05 31.18
C HIS A 59 -23.72 10.92 32.66
N TYR A 60 -23.99 11.91 33.50
CA TYR A 60 -23.71 11.89 34.94
C TYR A 60 -24.61 10.93 35.76
N ARG A 61 -25.69 10.39 35.18
CA ARG A 61 -26.60 9.46 35.85
C ARG A 61 -26.17 8.03 35.59
N THR A 62 -25.40 7.48 36.53
CA THR A 62 -24.91 6.09 36.48
C THR A 62 -26.01 5.04 36.66
N GLU A 63 -27.23 5.45 37.03
CA GLU A 63 -28.39 4.58 37.29
C GLU A 63 -29.19 4.26 36.01
N VAL A 64 -28.95 4.98 34.91
CA VAL A 64 -29.67 4.78 33.64
C VAL A 64 -28.94 3.69 32.85
N THR A 65 -29.62 2.57 32.59
CA THR A 65 -29.03 1.42 31.88
C THR A 65 -29.33 1.39 30.38
N ASP A 66 -30.40 2.07 29.93
CA ASP A 66 -30.83 2.10 28.53
C ASP A 66 -30.46 3.43 27.85
N ASN A 67 -30.02 3.36 26.59
CA ASN A 67 -29.69 4.54 25.76
C ASN A 67 -28.63 5.47 26.37
N ILE A 68 -27.59 4.90 27.00
CA ILE A 68 -26.49 5.64 27.64
C ILE A 68 -25.62 6.31 26.56
N PHE A 69 -25.22 7.57 26.81
CA PHE A 69 -24.16 8.21 26.05
C PHE A 69 -22.80 7.64 26.49
N ASP A 70 -22.08 6.95 25.61
CA ASP A 70 -20.79 6.37 25.96
C ASP A 70 -19.67 7.42 25.86
N GLY A 71 -19.39 8.11 26.98
CA GLY A 71 -18.32 9.11 27.05
C GLY A 71 -16.90 8.58 26.78
N ARG A 72 -16.71 7.27 26.64
CA ARG A 72 -15.39 6.65 26.35
C ARG A 72 -15.11 6.58 24.85
N VAL A 73 -16.09 6.80 23.99
CA VAL A 73 -15.91 6.84 22.54
C VAL A 73 -16.09 8.26 22.01
N ARG A 74 -15.55 8.53 20.83
CA ARG A 74 -15.68 9.82 20.16
C ARG A 74 -16.97 9.83 19.33
N HIS A 75 -17.75 10.91 19.43
CA HIS A 75 -19.03 11.07 18.73
C HIS A 75 -18.91 12.12 17.62
N GLU A 76 -19.53 11.87 16.46
CA GLU A 76 -19.51 12.78 15.31
C GLU A 76 -19.96 14.19 15.68
N ALA A 77 -19.22 15.20 15.21
CA ALA A 77 -19.46 16.59 15.51
C ALA A 77 -19.10 17.55 14.37
N LYS A 78 -19.73 18.73 14.36
CA LYS A 78 -19.47 19.82 13.40
C LYS A 78 -19.43 21.17 14.11
N ILE A 79 -18.55 22.05 13.69
CA ILE A 79 -18.46 23.44 14.16
C ILE A 79 -18.79 24.35 12.97
N PHE A 80 -19.67 25.33 13.18
CA PHE A 80 -20.03 26.36 12.22
C PHE A 80 -19.64 27.74 12.77
N ILE A 81 -19.20 28.64 11.90
CA ILE A 81 -18.94 30.05 12.20
C ILE A 81 -19.76 30.91 11.24
N ASN A 82 -20.61 31.78 11.77
CA ASN A 82 -21.59 32.58 11.01
C ASN A 82 -22.46 31.72 10.08
N HIS A 83 -22.92 30.57 10.59
CA HIS A 83 -23.69 29.56 9.85
C HIS A 83 -22.95 28.89 8.68
N LEU A 84 -21.66 29.17 8.47
CA LEU A 84 -20.81 28.44 7.53
C LEU A 84 -20.11 27.31 8.26
N LEU A 85 -20.12 26.11 7.70
CA LEU A 85 -19.40 24.98 8.27
C LEU A 85 -17.92 25.33 8.34
N PHE A 86 -17.36 25.28 9.54
CA PHE A 86 -15.97 25.58 9.80
C PHE A 86 -15.14 24.29 9.89
N LYS A 87 -15.56 23.32 10.70
CA LYS A 87 -14.83 22.05 10.88
C LYS A 87 -15.75 20.86 11.14
N ARG A 88 -15.43 19.71 10.55
CA ARG A 88 -15.98 18.39 10.90
C ARG A 88 -15.01 17.65 11.81
N GLY A 89 -15.55 16.79 12.67
CA GLY A 89 -14.74 16.13 13.67
C GLY A 89 -15.51 15.19 14.54
N LYS A 90 -14.93 14.88 15.68
CA LYS A 90 -15.58 14.17 16.76
C LYS A 90 -15.39 14.90 18.06
N VAL A 91 -16.40 14.85 18.91
CA VAL A 91 -16.33 15.32 20.29
C VAL A 91 -16.06 14.13 21.20
N PHE A 92 -15.14 14.34 22.14
CA PHE A 92 -14.93 13.47 23.28
C PHE A 92 -15.44 14.17 24.55
N LEU A 93 -16.21 13.45 25.37
CA LEU A 93 -16.73 13.98 26.63
C LEU A 93 -15.70 13.73 27.75
N ASN A 94 -14.96 14.77 28.13
CA ASN A 94 -13.94 14.66 29.18
C ASN A 94 -14.56 14.45 30.56
N GLY A 95 -15.76 15.02 30.80
CA GLY A 95 -16.45 14.84 32.07
C GLY A 95 -17.63 15.80 32.26
N THR A 96 -18.31 15.63 33.40
CA THR A 96 -19.47 16.45 33.81
C THR A 96 -19.19 17.10 35.16
N SER A 97 -19.41 18.41 35.26
CA SER A 97 -19.33 19.13 36.54
C SER A 97 -20.67 19.15 37.23
N MET A 98 -20.66 18.96 38.56
CA MET A 98 -21.87 18.90 39.39
C MET A 98 -21.89 20.08 40.38
N LYS A 99 -23.02 20.77 40.49
CA LYS A 99 -23.27 21.81 41.51
C LYS A 99 -24.61 21.54 42.19
N ASN A 100 -24.63 21.52 43.52
CA ASN A 100 -25.84 21.20 44.31
C ASN A 100 -26.53 19.90 43.86
N SER A 101 -25.73 18.86 43.57
CA SER A 101 -26.20 17.55 43.08
C SER A 101 -26.93 17.57 41.72
N LYS A 102 -26.79 18.64 40.94
CA LYS A 102 -27.26 18.73 39.55
C LYS A 102 -26.09 18.99 38.63
N ALA A 103 -26.14 18.46 37.40
CA ALA A 103 -25.15 18.80 36.39
C ALA A 103 -25.19 20.30 36.12
N SER A 104 -24.04 20.95 36.20
CA SER A 104 -23.87 22.36 35.87
C SER A 104 -23.34 22.56 34.46
N SER A 105 -22.43 21.68 34.03
CA SER A 105 -21.78 21.80 32.73
C SER A 105 -21.10 20.50 32.28
N TYR A 106 -20.84 20.42 30.98
CA TYR A 106 -20.07 19.36 30.34
C TYR A 106 -18.74 19.92 29.84
N ASN A 107 -17.65 19.18 30.08
CA ASN A 107 -16.35 19.50 29.53
C ASN A 107 -16.08 18.59 28.33
N ILE A 108 -15.84 19.19 27.16
CA ILE A 108 -15.70 18.48 25.90
C ILE A 108 -14.42 18.91 25.17
N THR A 109 -13.87 18.00 24.38
CA THR A 109 -12.78 18.29 23.43
C THR A 109 -13.24 17.93 22.03
N PHE A 110 -13.06 18.85 21.08
CA PHE A 110 -13.26 18.59 19.67
C PHE A 110 -11.96 18.12 19.02
N PHE A 111 -12.03 17.05 18.24
CA PHE A 111 -10.96 16.55 17.39
C PHE A 111 -11.43 16.67 15.94
N GLY A 112 -10.66 17.30 15.06
CA GLY A 112 -10.96 17.34 13.63
C GLY A 112 -11.04 15.94 13.03
N ASN A 113 -11.81 15.79 11.95
CA ASN A 113 -12.03 14.50 11.30
C ASN A 113 -10.88 14.18 10.34
N THR A 114 -9.69 14.01 10.89
CA THR A 114 -8.53 13.57 10.12
C THR A 114 -8.13 12.19 10.61
N VAL A 115 -8.31 11.19 9.75
CA VAL A 115 -7.59 9.93 9.91
C VAL A 115 -6.14 10.26 9.62
N SER A 116 -5.20 9.90 10.52
CA SER A 116 -3.80 10.13 10.22
C SER A 116 -3.42 9.26 9.00
N LEU A 117 -2.61 9.78 8.07
CA LEU A 117 -2.15 8.98 6.93
C LEU A 117 -1.43 7.70 7.35
N LYS A 118 -0.84 7.72 8.55
CA LYS A 118 -0.26 6.53 9.17
C LYS A 118 -1.32 5.47 9.48
N ASP A 119 -2.49 5.85 9.98
CA ASP A 119 -3.59 4.90 10.22
C ASP A 119 -4.20 4.40 8.91
N THR A 120 -4.21 5.25 7.87
CA THR A 120 -4.66 4.90 6.52
C THR A 120 -3.74 3.87 5.86
N PHE A 121 -2.42 4.12 5.86
CA PHE A 121 -1.44 3.25 5.20
C PHE A 121 -0.99 2.07 6.07
N LYS A 122 -1.14 2.17 7.40
CA LYS A 122 -0.72 1.16 8.38
C LYS A 122 0.75 0.74 8.15
N ASP A 123 1.00 -0.57 8.15
CA ASP A 123 2.30 -1.17 7.90
C ASP A 123 2.45 -1.70 6.46
N ASP A 124 1.54 -1.31 5.57
CA ASP A 124 1.57 -1.73 4.17
C ASP A 124 2.88 -1.30 3.49
N LYS A 125 3.40 -2.22 2.68
CA LYS A 125 4.62 -2.04 1.90
C LYS A 125 4.29 -1.47 0.52
N LEU A 126 5.28 -0.83 -0.11
CA LEU A 126 5.14 -0.43 -1.52
C LEU A 126 4.81 -1.60 -2.44
N LEU A 127 5.32 -2.80 -2.12
CA LEU A 127 5.00 -4.04 -2.82
C LEU A 127 3.49 -4.30 -2.90
N ASP A 128 2.74 -3.93 -1.87
CA ASP A 128 1.30 -4.17 -1.82
C ASP A 128 0.53 -3.31 -2.85
N LEU A 129 1.17 -2.28 -3.43
CA LEU A 129 0.62 -1.51 -4.55
C LEU A 129 0.70 -2.27 -5.89
N CYS A 130 1.45 -3.37 -5.96
CA CYS A 130 1.53 -4.19 -7.17
C CYS A 130 0.38 -5.19 -7.25
N ARG A 131 -0.15 -5.65 -6.11
CA ARG A 131 -0.96 -6.87 -6.02
C ARG A 131 -2.43 -6.67 -5.68
N TYR A 132 -2.83 -5.48 -5.23
CA TYR A 132 -4.23 -5.25 -4.85
C TYR A 132 -5.14 -5.37 -6.08
N LYS A 133 -6.12 -6.29 -6.00
CA LYS A 133 -7.00 -6.63 -7.12
C LYS A 133 -8.22 -5.70 -7.21
N LYS A 134 -8.62 -5.09 -6.10
CA LYS A 134 -9.85 -4.30 -6.00
C LYS A 134 -9.58 -2.87 -5.51
N GLY A 135 -10.22 -1.88 -6.12
CA GLY A 135 -10.32 -0.53 -5.59
C GLY A 135 -11.24 -0.45 -4.37
N VAL A 136 -11.34 0.73 -3.74
CA VAL A 136 -12.14 0.89 -2.51
C VAL A 136 -13.65 0.76 -2.73
N ASP A 137 -14.13 0.93 -3.97
CA ASP A 137 -15.51 0.68 -4.36
C ASP A 137 -15.82 -0.81 -4.67
N GLY A 138 -14.82 -1.70 -4.58
CA GLY A 138 -14.94 -3.12 -4.88
C GLY A 138 -14.84 -3.47 -6.38
N SER A 139 -14.59 -2.47 -7.25
CA SER A 139 -14.29 -2.69 -8.67
C SER A 139 -12.86 -3.21 -8.87
N ASP A 140 -12.57 -3.81 -10.02
CA ASP A 140 -11.20 -4.24 -10.34
C ASP A 140 -10.26 -3.04 -10.39
N SER A 141 -9.09 -3.17 -9.75
CA SER A 141 -8.07 -2.13 -9.77
C SER A 141 -7.63 -1.85 -11.20
N VAL A 142 -7.56 -0.56 -11.55
CA VAL A 142 -7.04 -0.09 -12.85
C VAL A 142 -5.73 0.67 -12.70
N LEU A 143 -5.24 0.85 -11.47
CA LEU A 143 -4.01 1.59 -11.15
C LEU A 143 -2.95 0.77 -10.42
N ASN A 144 -3.15 -0.53 -10.15
CA ASN A 144 -2.10 -1.34 -9.54
C ASN A 144 -0.82 -1.33 -10.41
N LEU A 145 0.33 -1.46 -9.75
CA LEU A 145 1.61 -1.24 -10.39
C LEU A 145 2.05 -2.40 -11.30
N SER A 146 1.50 -3.59 -11.13
CA SER A 146 1.73 -4.70 -12.06
C SER A 146 1.16 -4.39 -13.44
N LEU A 147 0.01 -3.70 -13.55
CA LEU A 147 -0.54 -3.25 -14.83
C LEU A 147 0.39 -2.24 -15.55
N ALA A 148 1.07 -1.39 -14.77
CA ALA A 148 1.99 -0.39 -15.32
C ALA A 148 3.33 -0.99 -15.76
N ALA A 149 3.83 -1.97 -15.01
CA ALA A 149 5.24 -2.34 -15.06
C ALA A 149 5.54 -3.78 -15.49
N ASP A 150 4.63 -4.73 -15.31
CA ASP A 150 4.87 -6.10 -15.76
C ASP A 150 4.94 -6.15 -17.29
N HIS A 151 5.94 -6.86 -17.81
CA HIS A 151 6.11 -7.07 -19.24
C HIS A 151 7.01 -8.28 -19.50
N GLU A 152 6.93 -8.84 -20.71
CA GLU A 152 7.93 -9.81 -21.17
C GLU A 152 9.31 -9.14 -21.17
N PHE A 153 10.23 -9.75 -20.43
CA PHE A 153 11.62 -9.36 -20.33
C PHE A 153 12.43 -10.07 -21.43
N SER A 154 12.59 -9.42 -22.56
CA SER A 154 13.42 -9.90 -23.67
C SER A 154 14.31 -8.78 -24.21
N HIS A 155 15.41 -9.14 -24.88
CA HIS A 155 16.27 -8.15 -25.55
C HIS A 155 15.45 -7.19 -26.42
N THR A 156 14.50 -7.71 -27.20
CA THR A 156 13.62 -6.94 -28.08
C THR A 156 12.76 -5.95 -27.30
N ASN A 157 12.08 -6.40 -26.24
CA ASN A 157 11.17 -5.54 -25.48
C ASN A 157 11.94 -4.49 -24.67
N VAL A 158 13.01 -4.89 -23.98
CA VAL A 158 13.86 -3.96 -23.22
C VAL A 158 14.48 -2.93 -24.15
N LYS A 159 15.01 -3.33 -25.31
CA LYS A 159 15.54 -2.40 -26.31
C LYS A 159 14.46 -1.47 -26.87
N THR A 160 13.25 -1.96 -27.06
CA THR A 160 12.12 -1.13 -27.53
C THR A 160 11.80 -0.06 -26.50
N ILE A 161 11.61 -0.43 -25.24
CA ILE A 161 11.35 0.50 -24.13
C ILE A 161 12.52 1.47 -23.92
N PHE A 162 13.76 0.97 -24.00
CA PHE A 162 14.98 1.78 -23.83
C PHE A 162 15.15 2.84 -24.93
N ARG A 163 14.70 2.56 -26.16
CA ARG A 163 14.84 3.47 -27.30
C ARG A 163 13.62 4.36 -27.56
N SER A 164 12.46 4.02 -27.00
CA SER A 164 11.28 4.87 -26.96
C SER A 164 11.35 5.84 -25.78
N GLU A 165 10.27 6.60 -25.55
CA GLU A 165 10.10 7.39 -24.31
C GLU A 165 9.92 6.50 -23.06
N GLY A 166 9.62 5.22 -23.26
CA GLY A 166 9.34 4.25 -22.21
C GLY A 166 8.26 3.25 -22.61
N LYS A 167 7.73 2.55 -21.59
CA LYS A 167 6.52 1.74 -21.65
C LYS A 167 5.35 2.61 -21.21
N GLU A 168 4.29 2.59 -22.04
CA GLU A 168 3.08 3.36 -21.79
C GLU A 168 2.21 2.72 -20.70
N PHE A 169 1.56 3.58 -19.91
CA PHE A 169 0.47 3.22 -19.01
C PHE A 169 -0.47 4.40 -18.78
N ASN A 170 -1.77 4.20 -18.97
CA ASN A 170 -2.83 5.19 -18.73
C ASN A 170 -2.58 6.56 -19.39
N GLY A 171 -2.10 6.55 -20.63
CA GLY A 171 -1.81 7.73 -21.44
C GLY A 171 -0.45 8.38 -21.18
N ASP A 172 0.37 7.83 -20.26
CA ASP A 172 1.75 8.26 -20.05
C ASP A 172 2.71 7.30 -20.75
N THR A 173 3.32 7.75 -21.86
CA THR A 173 4.26 6.97 -22.69
C THR A 173 5.58 6.64 -22.01
N SER A 174 5.84 7.26 -20.86
CA SER A 174 7.08 7.15 -20.11
C SER A 174 6.82 6.65 -18.67
N ALA A 175 5.73 5.89 -18.47
CA ALA A 175 5.38 5.36 -17.16
C ALA A 175 6.50 4.50 -16.56
N LEU A 176 7.14 3.65 -17.39
CA LEU A 176 8.30 2.85 -17.01
C LEU A 176 9.41 2.98 -18.05
N ILE A 177 10.64 3.20 -17.59
CA ILE A 177 11.81 3.36 -18.44
C ILE A 177 12.92 2.38 -18.04
N TYR A 178 13.82 2.07 -18.96
CA TYR A 178 15.12 1.48 -18.64
C TYR A 178 16.19 2.58 -18.69
N PRO A 179 16.57 3.18 -17.55
CA PRO A 179 17.63 4.18 -17.55
C PRO A 179 18.98 3.53 -17.89
N LEU A 180 19.90 4.30 -18.47
CA LEU A 180 21.28 3.86 -18.72
C LEU A 180 22.11 3.88 -17.42
N ILE A 181 21.67 3.06 -16.47
CA ILE A 181 22.29 2.83 -15.17
C ILE A 181 22.50 1.33 -15.06
N THR A 182 23.74 0.91 -14.85
CA THR A 182 24.04 -0.51 -14.58
C THR A 182 24.50 -0.68 -13.14
N SER A 183 24.31 -1.88 -12.62
CA SER A 183 24.68 -2.22 -11.25
C SER A 183 26.09 -2.81 -11.11
N LYS A 184 26.68 -3.34 -12.19
CA LYS A 184 27.98 -4.00 -12.18
C LYS A 184 28.97 -3.44 -13.20
N LYS A 185 28.48 -2.92 -14.33
CA LYS A 185 29.33 -2.54 -15.46
C LYS A 185 29.65 -1.06 -15.43
N ARG A 186 30.94 -0.72 -15.39
CA ARG A 186 31.36 0.66 -15.62
C ARG A 186 31.14 1.01 -17.09
N LEU A 187 30.23 1.92 -17.35
CA LEU A 187 30.03 2.43 -18.69
C LEU A 187 31.10 3.46 -19.04
N PHE A 188 31.63 3.39 -20.26
CA PHE A 188 32.56 4.37 -20.81
C PHE A 188 32.44 4.42 -22.33
N TYR A 189 32.99 5.47 -22.94
CA TYR A 189 33.03 5.61 -24.40
C TYR A 189 34.50 5.72 -24.85
N ASN A 190 34.97 4.78 -25.67
CA ASN A 190 36.32 4.85 -26.24
C ASN A 190 36.39 4.16 -27.61
N GLU A 191 36.68 4.95 -28.65
CA GLU A 191 36.84 4.48 -30.03
C GLU A 191 38.25 3.99 -30.37
N SER A 192 39.25 4.34 -29.57
CA SER A 192 40.67 4.12 -29.87
C SER A 192 41.27 2.84 -29.27
N ILE A 193 40.49 2.07 -28.50
CA ILE A 193 40.94 0.80 -27.92
C ILE A 193 41.18 -0.20 -29.05
N GLY A 194 42.47 -0.45 -29.33
CA GLY A 194 42.96 -1.28 -30.44
C GLY A 194 43.24 -2.76 -30.14
N ASN A 195 43.40 -3.13 -28.86
CA ASN A 195 43.70 -4.51 -28.45
C ASN A 195 42.43 -5.36 -28.31
N ASN A 196 42.55 -6.68 -28.34
CA ASN A 196 41.40 -7.60 -28.30
C ASN A 196 41.09 -8.17 -26.89
N ASN A 197 41.52 -7.52 -25.80
CA ASN A 197 41.19 -8.00 -24.45
C ASN A 197 39.67 -7.80 -24.20
N PRO A 198 38.91 -8.87 -23.87
CA PRO A 198 37.49 -8.78 -23.56
C PRO A 198 37.13 -7.72 -22.51
N GLU A 199 38.00 -7.50 -21.51
CA GLU A 199 37.79 -6.50 -20.45
C GLU A 199 37.72 -5.06 -20.97
N ASN A 200 38.32 -4.78 -22.13
CA ASN A 200 38.31 -3.45 -22.74
C ASN A 200 37.04 -3.16 -23.56
N PHE A 201 36.14 -4.13 -23.67
CA PHE A 201 34.88 -4.04 -24.40
C PHE A 201 33.66 -4.13 -23.49
N ASP A 202 33.79 -4.73 -22.31
CA ASP A 202 32.72 -4.77 -21.31
C ASP A 202 32.39 -3.37 -20.78
N GLY A 203 31.22 -2.84 -21.16
CA GLY A 203 30.76 -1.49 -20.80
C GLY A 203 31.23 -0.36 -21.74
N ASN A 204 31.97 -0.65 -22.81
CA ASN A 204 32.32 0.37 -23.81
C ASN A 204 31.12 0.63 -24.75
N LEU A 205 30.59 1.85 -24.76
CA LEU A 205 29.42 2.24 -25.55
C LEU A 205 29.74 2.58 -27.02
N TYR A 206 31.01 2.59 -27.42
CA TYR A 206 31.36 2.85 -28.82
C TYR A 206 30.96 1.69 -29.73
N ALA A 207 30.11 2.00 -30.72
CA ALA A 207 29.77 1.11 -31.82
C ALA A 207 30.31 1.68 -33.15
N PRO A 208 31.23 1.00 -33.85
CA PRO A 208 31.72 1.46 -35.14
C PRO A 208 30.66 1.30 -36.24
N THR A 209 30.94 1.86 -37.43
CA THR A 209 30.12 1.62 -38.63
C THR A 209 30.02 0.13 -38.96
N SER A 210 28.95 -0.28 -39.62
CA SER A 210 28.70 -1.68 -39.99
C SER A 210 29.84 -2.29 -40.81
N SER A 211 30.50 -1.52 -41.68
CA SER A 211 31.65 -1.99 -42.46
C SER A 211 32.86 -2.38 -41.60
N ILE A 212 33.13 -1.64 -40.52
CA ILE A 212 34.22 -1.96 -39.59
C ILE A 212 33.79 -3.07 -38.63
N ARG A 213 32.54 -3.03 -38.16
CA ARG A 213 31.95 -4.04 -37.27
C ARG A 213 32.01 -5.44 -37.87
N ASN A 214 31.67 -5.57 -39.15
CA ASN A 214 31.61 -6.85 -39.86
C ASN A 214 32.99 -7.50 -40.07
N ILE A 215 34.08 -6.74 -39.92
CA ILE A 215 35.45 -7.27 -40.04
C ILE A 215 35.88 -7.95 -38.73
N GLU A 216 35.45 -7.43 -37.58
CA GLU A 216 35.81 -7.95 -36.25
C GLU A 216 34.58 -8.10 -35.34
N PRO A 217 33.59 -8.95 -35.68
CA PRO A 217 32.32 -9.05 -34.95
C PRO A 217 32.53 -9.45 -33.48
N SER A 218 33.45 -10.39 -33.19
CA SER A 218 33.76 -10.82 -31.82
C SER A 218 34.24 -9.69 -30.90
N ARG A 219 34.83 -8.64 -31.47
CA ARG A 219 35.35 -7.46 -30.76
C ARG A 219 34.30 -6.39 -30.52
N TYR A 220 33.35 -6.24 -31.44
CA TYR A 220 32.39 -5.14 -31.42
C TYR A 220 30.99 -5.57 -30.99
N ASP A 221 30.65 -6.86 -31.08
CA ASP A 221 29.37 -7.42 -30.61
C ASP A 221 29.35 -7.64 -29.10
N THR A 222 30.51 -7.64 -28.44
CA THR A 222 30.67 -7.73 -26.98
C THR A 222 30.63 -6.37 -26.27
N ARG A 223 30.46 -5.28 -27.03
CA ARG A 223 30.40 -3.90 -26.51
C ARG A 223 28.98 -3.50 -26.10
N GLY A 224 28.91 -2.48 -25.25
CA GLY A 224 27.65 -1.83 -24.87
C GLY A 224 27.05 -2.42 -23.59
N VAL A 225 25.72 -2.43 -23.55
CA VAL A 225 24.92 -2.96 -22.45
C VAL A 225 23.98 -4.02 -23.00
N ASN A 226 23.77 -5.08 -22.22
CA ASN A 226 22.73 -6.06 -22.47
C ASN A 226 21.50 -5.74 -21.61
N GLU A 227 20.34 -6.29 -21.96
CA GLU A 227 19.09 -6.10 -21.25
C GLU A 227 19.19 -6.46 -19.76
N VAL A 228 19.98 -7.49 -19.43
CA VAL A 228 20.19 -7.91 -18.03
C VAL A 228 20.96 -6.90 -17.20
N ASP A 229 21.78 -6.05 -17.83
CA ASP A 229 22.60 -5.03 -17.15
C ASP A 229 21.76 -3.85 -16.64
N LEU A 230 20.55 -3.70 -17.18
CA LEU A 230 19.66 -2.58 -16.90
C LEU A 230 18.53 -3.02 -15.98
N LYS A 231 18.23 -2.20 -14.98
CA LYS A 231 17.04 -2.33 -14.14
C LYS A 231 16.07 -1.21 -14.46
N PRO A 232 14.75 -1.49 -14.56
CA PRO A 232 13.78 -0.46 -14.92
C PRO A 232 13.58 0.53 -13.78
N ALA A 233 12.98 1.67 -14.12
CA ALA A 233 12.54 2.68 -13.18
C ALA A 233 11.09 3.05 -13.47
N LEU A 234 10.26 3.12 -12.43
CA LEU A 234 8.84 3.44 -12.53
C LEU A 234 8.61 4.88 -12.11
N LYS A 235 7.83 5.63 -12.89
CA LYS A 235 7.55 7.04 -12.59
C LYS A 235 6.78 7.16 -11.28
N ALA A 236 7.23 8.05 -10.40
CA ALA A 236 6.65 8.27 -9.07
C ALA A 236 5.16 8.67 -9.14
N TYR A 237 4.76 9.35 -10.21
CA TYR A 237 3.36 9.69 -10.49
C TYR A 237 2.42 8.48 -10.41
N HIS A 238 2.78 7.35 -11.05
CA HIS A 238 1.94 6.16 -11.02
C HIS A 238 1.91 5.47 -9.64
N ILE A 239 2.99 5.59 -8.87
CA ILE A 239 3.01 5.13 -7.47
C ILE A 239 2.01 5.94 -6.63
N ILE A 240 1.97 7.27 -6.81
CA ILE A 240 0.97 8.12 -6.13
C ILE A 240 -0.44 7.76 -6.56
N LYS A 241 -0.70 7.58 -7.87
CA LYS A 241 -2.03 7.15 -8.36
C LYS A 241 -2.48 5.81 -7.78
N ALA A 242 -1.58 4.84 -7.66
CA ALA A 242 -1.88 3.55 -7.03
C ALA A 242 -2.21 3.69 -5.54
N ILE A 243 -1.50 4.56 -4.81
CA ILE A 243 -1.80 4.90 -3.41
C ILE A 243 -3.20 5.53 -3.31
N GLU A 244 -3.52 6.49 -4.17
CA GLU A 244 -4.84 7.13 -4.18
C GLU A 244 -5.98 6.13 -4.35
N GLU A 245 -5.85 5.21 -5.31
CA GLU A 245 -6.86 4.16 -5.57
C GLU A 245 -6.96 3.15 -4.43
N LYS A 246 -5.83 2.63 -3.94
CA LYS A 246 -5.81 1.59 -2.90
C LYS A 246 -6.41 2.08 -1.58
N TYR A 247 -6.15 3.33 -1.20
CA TYR A 247 -6.53 3.86 0.10
C TYR A 247 -7.72 4.83 0.08
N ASN A 248 -8.36 5.03 -1.08
CA ASN A 248 -9.42 6.02 -1.30
C ASN A 248 -9.05 7.38 -0.72
N ILE A 249 -7.95 7.94 -1.23
CA ILE A 249 -7.46 9.25 -0.86
C ILE A 249 -7.05 10.01 -2.12
N ASN A 250 -7.19 11.32 -2.14
CA ASN A 250 -6.83 12.13 -3.30
C ASN A 250 -5.73 13.14 -2.93
N PHE A 251 -4.55 12.92 -3.48
CA PHE A 251 -3.38 13.80 -3.38
C PHE A 251 -3.21 14.73 -4.59
N ILE A 252 -3.90 14.44 -5.70
CA ILE A 252 -3.84 15.19 -6.97
C ILE A 252 -5.25 15.64 -7.36
N PRO A 253 -5.88 16.54 -6.58
CA PRO A 253 -7.26 16.97 -6.84
C PRO A 253 -7.43 17.67 -8.19
N LYS A 254 -6.36 18.28 -8.73
CA LYS A 254 -6.35 18.87 -10.07
C LYS A 254 -5.10 18.45 -10.84
N ASP A 255 -5.24 17.41 -11.67
CA ASP A 255 -4.20 16.97 -12.60
C ASP A 255 -4.31 17.65 -13.98
N SER A 256 -4.14 18.97 -14.01
CA SER A 256 -4.18 19.76 -15.25
C SER A 256 -3.13 20.86 -15.26
N ALA A 257 -2.80 21.36 -16.46
CA ALA A 257 -1.79 22.41 -16.63
C ALA A 257 -2.09 23.64 -15.76
N GLY A 258 -1.04 24.17 -15.11
CA GLY A 258 -1.15 25.32 -14.19
C GLY A 258 -1.70 24.97 -12.81
N THR A 259 -1.82 23.68 -12.46
CA THR A 259 -2.13 23.26 -11.10
C THR A 259 -1.01 23.61 -10.11
N LYS A 260 -1.38 23.79 -8.84
CA LYS A 260 -0.44 23.90 -7.71
C LYS A 260 -0.22 22.56 -7.01
N ASP A 261 -0.93 21.50 -7.42
CA ASP A 261 -0.80 20.19 -6.79
C ASP A 261 0.58 19.61 -7.07
N PHE A 262 1.36 19.40 -6.00
CA PHE A 262 2.77 19.05 -6.15
C PHE A 262 2.96 17.72 -6.89
N PHE A 263 2.09 16.73 -6.67
CA PHE A 263 2.18 15.42 -7.29
C PHE A 263 1.53 15.32 -8.67
N SER A 264 1.05 16.42 -9.26
CA SER A 264 0.54 16.39 -10.64
C SER A 264 1.63 16.07 -11.65
N LYS A 265 1.26 15.39 -12.74
CA LYS A 265 2.14 15.19 -13.90
C LYS A 265 2.50 16.49 -14.63
N HIS A 266 1.86 17.61 -14.29
CA HIS A 266 2.14 18.94 -14.82
C HIS A 266 3.14 19.73 -13.97
N ASN A 267 3.59 19.19 -12.83
CA ASN A 267 4.68 19.77 -12.06
C ASN A 267 6.01 19.13 -12.47
N GLU A 268 6.84 19.84 -13.23
CA GLU A 268 8.11 19.33 -13.76
C GLU A 268 9.06 18.78 -12.68
N ALA A 269 9.01 19.33 -11.46
CA ALA A 269 9.85 18.88 -10.35
C ALA A 269 9.52 17.45 -9.89
N PHE A 270 8.27 17.01 -10.09
CA PHE A 270 7.80 15.69 -9.71
C PHE A 270 7.56 14.76 -10.92
N ALA A 271 7.07 15.31 -12.03
CA ALA A 271 6.67 14.55 -13.22
C ALA A 271 7.82 13.73 -13.85
N ASN A 272 9.07 14.15 -13.62
CA ASN A 272 10.27 13.46 -14.10
C ASN A 272 10.97 12.61 -13.04
N LEU A 273 10.35 12.41 -11.87
CA LEU A 273 10.90 11.57 -10.81
C LEU A 273 10.54 10.10 -11.04
N TYR A 274 11.55 9.23 -10.99
CA TYR A 274 11.38 7.79 -11.10
C TYR A 274 11.95 7.08 -9.88
N LEU A 275 11.26 6.04 -9.42
CA LEU A 275 11.78 5.07 -8.48
C LEU A 275 12.53 3.99 -9.25
N TRP A 276 13.84 3.89 -9.03
CA TRP A 276 14.65 2.83 -9.63
C TRP A 276 14.37 1.49 -8.94
N LEU A 277 13.95 0.48 -9.71
CA LEU A 277 13.50 -0.82 -9.21
C LEU A 277 14.70 -1.74 -8.96
N SER A 278 15.52 -1.36 -7.98
CA SER A 278 16.75 -2.08 -7.62
C SER A 278 16.76 -2.41 -6.13
N ASN A 279 15.99 -3.43 -5.74
CA ASN A 279 15.93 -3.90 -4.35
C ASN A 279 17.12 -4.77 -3.91
N ASN A 280 17.94 -5.27 -4.84
CA ASN A 280 19.09 -6.11 -4.57
C ASN A 280 20.36 -5.61 -5.29
N SER A 281 21.53 -6.02 -4.78
CA SER A 281 22.79 -5.83 -5.49
C SER A 281 22.84 -6.71 -6.73
N GLY A 282 23.55 -6.25 -7.77
CA GLY A 282 23.72 -7.00 -8.99
C GLY A 282 22.68 -6.67 -10.05
N ASN A 283 22.66 -7.44 -11.12
CA ASN A 283 21.91 -7.12 -12.34
C ASN A 283 20.41 -7.41 -12.12
N ILE A 284 19.55 -7.26 -13.15
CA ILE A 284 18.11 -7.50 -12.98
C ILE A 284 17.78 -8.96 -12.60
N THR A 285 18.73 -9.87 -12.80
CA THR A 285 18.62 -11.30 -12.52
C THR A 285 19.28 -11.67 -11.18
N GLY A 286 19.63 -10.69 -10.35
CA GLY A 286 20.25 -10.89 -9.03
C GLY A 286 21.79 -10.93 -9.04
N ASN A 287 22.38 -11.44 -7.95
CA ASN A 287 23.80 -11.77 -7.95
C ASN A 287 23.94 -13.08 -8.75
N LEU A 288 24.56 -12.97 -9.94
CA LEU A 288 24.99 -14.00 -10.90
C LEU A 288 25.72 -15.24 -10.31
N SER A 289 25.17 -15.85 -9.28
CA SER A 289 25.67 -17.05 -8.62
C SER A 289 24.58 -17.81 -7.84
N GLY A 290 23.29 -17.50 -8.03
CA GLY A 290 22.22 -18.20 -7.30
C GLY A 290 20.75 -17.91 -7.67
N ASP A 291 20.43 -16.88 -8.47
CA ASP A 291 19.04 -16.53 -8.83
C ASP A 291 18.81 -16.44 -10.36
N ASP A 292 19.31 -17.42 -11.11
CA ASP A 292 19.26 -17.45 -12.59
C ASP A 292 17.86 -17.79 -13.18
N TYR A 293 16.78 -17.75 -12.39
CA TYR A 293 15.45 -18.23 -12.78
C TYR A 293 14.58 -17.14 -13.47
N LEU A 294 14.96 -16.76 -14.69
CA LEU A 294 14.33 -15.68 -15.45
C LEU A 294 12.98 -16.04 -16.09
N TYR A 295 12.75 -17.33 -16.29
CA TYR A 295 11.60 -17.85 -16.98
C TYR A 295 10.55 -18.20 -15.95
N LYS A 296 9.51 -17.37 -15.80
CA LYS A 296 8.52 -17.47 -14.72
C LYS A 296 7.12 -17.64 -15.26
N ALA A 297 6.34 -18.50 -14.60
CA ALA A 297 4.92 -18.70 -14.84
C ALA A 297 4.19 -18.93 -13.52
N GLU A 298 3.01 -18.33 -13.38
CA GLU A 298 2.09 -18.64 -12.30
C GLU A 298 1.14 -19.77 -12.73
N VAL A 299 0.77 -20.65 -11.81
CA VAL A 299 -0.27 -21.65 -12.08
C VAL A 299 -1.61 -20.92 -12.24
N SER A 300 -2.13 -20.87 -13.47
CA SER A 300 -3.30 -20.06 -13.82
C SER A 300 -4.65 -20.70 -13.46
N SER A 301 -4.65 -22.00 -13.18
CA SER A 301 -5.84 -22.73 -12.72
C SER A 301 -5.43 -24.09 -12.14
N TRP A 302 -6.33 -24.64 -11.34
CA TRP A 302 -6.21 -25.98 -10.78
C TRP A 302 -7.35 -26.86 -11.25
N THR A 303 -7.04 -28.13 -11.49
CA THR A 303 -8.02 -29.17 -11.82
C THR A 303 -7.80 -30.36 -10.93
N LEU A 304 -8.86 -30.92 -10.34
CA LEU A 304 -8.79 -32.16 -9.59
C LEU A 304 -8.28 -33.28 -10.51
N LYS A 305 -7.10 -33.82 -10.20
CA LYS A 305 -6.45 -34.89 -10.94
C LYS A 305 -6.87 -36.25 -10.41
N SER A 306 -6.83 -36.42 -9.09
CA SER A 306 -7.21 -37.66 -8.42
C SER A 306 -7.53 -37.41 -6.95
N SER A 307 -8.41 -38.23 -6.40
CA SER A 307 -8.71 -38.24 -4.98
C SER A 307 -8.95 -39.67 -4.50
N SER A 308 -8.76 -39.87 -3.19
CA SER A 308 -9.30 -41.02 -2.48
C SER A 308 -10.82 -40.86 -2.29
N ASN A 309 -11.51 -41.89 -1.81
CA ASN A 309 -12.95 -41.80 -1.46
C ASN A 309 -13.23 -40.96 -0.19
N TYR A 310 -12.27 -40.16 0.26
CA TYR A 310 -12.39 -39.26 1.38
C TYR A 310 -12.54 -37.83 0.86
N ASP A 311 -13.56 -37.13 1.32
CA ASP A 311 -13.85 -35.74 0.96
C ASP A 311 -13.09 -34.80 1.91
N PHE A 312 -12.25 -33.93 1.35
CA PHE A 312 -11.50 -32.95 2.13
C PHE A 312 -12.20 -31.58 2.08
N ASP A 313 -13.25 -31.41 2.89
CA ASP A 313 -14.09 -30.18 2.97
C ASP A 313 -13.33 -28.86 3.22
N TYR A 314 -12.04 -28.92 3.55
CA TYR A 314 -11.19 -27.77 3.86
C TYR A 314 -10.18 -27.44 2.77
N LEU A 315 -10.09 -28.22 1.68
CA LEU A 315 -9.29 -27.89 0.51
C LEU A 315 -10.24 -27.58 -0.65
N SER A 316 -10.15 -26.37 -1.18
CA SER A 316 -10.99 -25.94 -2.31
C SER A 316 -10.22 -25.02 -3.24
N LEU A 317 -10.88 -24.61 -4.34
CA LEU A 317 -10.31 -23.76 -5.37
C LEU A 317 -11.09 -22.45 -5.47
N ASP A 318 -10.37 -21.34 -5.63
CA ASP A 318 -10.91 -20.03 -6.01
C ASP A 318 -10.09 -19.49 -7.20
N GLY A 319 -10.50 -19.85 -8.41
CA GLY A 319 -9.75 -19.54 -9.64
C GLY A 319 -8.37 -20.23 -9.68
N ASN A 320 -7.31 -19.44 -9.56
CA ASN A 320 -5.92 -19.88 -9.48
C ASN A 320 -5.43 -20.12 -8.04
N GLU A 321 -6.24 -19.80 -7.04
CA GLU A 321 -5.88 -19.90 -5.63
C GLU A 321 -6.28 -21.28 -5.06
N MET A 322 -5.34 -21.93 -4.37
CA MET A 322 -5.62 -23.04 -3.48
C MET A 322 -6.13 -22.48 -2.16
N VAL A 323 -7.36 -22.82 -1.79
CA VAL A 323 -8.03 -22.32 -0.59
C VAL A 323 -7.99 -23.40 0.48
N ILE A 324 -7.40 -23.07 1.62
CA ILE A 324 -7.28 -23.95 2.78
C ILE A 324 -8.10 -23.34 3.93
N ASP A 325 -9.19 -24.01 4.31
CA ASP A 325 -9.97 -23.69 5.52
C ASP A 325 -9.37 -24.40 6.75
N SER A 326 -9.76 -23.94 7.92
CA SER A 326 -9.53 -24.55 9.23
C SER A 326 -9.79 -26.08 9.24
N PHE A 327 -8.80 -26.85 9.67
CA PHE A 327 -8.94 -28.30 9.83
C PHE A 327 -9.84 -28.60 11.04
N TRP A 328 -10.98 -29.23 10.77
CA TRP A 328 -11.84 -29.91 11.76
C TRP A 328 -12.73 -29.03 12.65
N LYS A 329 -14.02 -28.95 12.28
CA LYS A 329 -15.12 -28.49 13.16
C LYS A 329 -15.82 -29.73 13.72
N PHE A 330 -15.87 -29.91 15.04
CA PHE A 330 -16.77 -30.91 15.64
C PHE A 330 -17.85 -30.27 16.50
N PHE A 331 -19.05 -30.84 16.42
CA PHE A 331 -20.24 -30.31 17.07
C PHE A 331 -20.51 -31.02 18.39
N PHE A 332 -20.55 -30.27 19.48
CA PHE A 332 -21.16 -30.70 20.73
C PHE A 332 -22.35 -29.78 21.04
N GLY A 333 -23.55 -30.20 20.61
CA GLY A 333 -24.75 -29.34 20.66
C GLY A 333 -24.65 -28.19 19.67
N ASN A 334 -25.00 -26.96 20.09
CA ASN A 334 -24.91 -25.74 19.26
C ASN A 334 -23.56 -25.00 19.38
N VAL A 335 -22.54 -25.65 19.95
CA VAL A 335 -21.22 -25.04 20.19
C VAL A 335 -20.17 -25.69 19.29
N ILE A 336 -19.39 -24.83 18.61
CA ILE A 336 -18.29 -25.21 17.72
C ILE A 336 -17.01 -25.27 18.55
N PHE A 337 -16.28 -26.39 18.48
CA PHE A 337 -14.97 -26.55 19.10
C PHE A 337 -13.91 -26.80 18.02
N ASP A 338 -12.83 -26.01 18.05
CA ASP A 338 -11.65 -26.19 17.19
C ASP A 338 -10.57 -27.00 17.93
N ALA A 339 -10.22 -28.16 17.38
CA ALA A 339 -9.11 -28.97 17.88
C ALA A 339 -7.94 -28.85 16.90
N GLY A 340 -6.93 -28.05 17.26
CA GLY A 340 -5.77 -27.78 16.41
C GLY A 340 -5.05 -29.04 15.87
N THR A 341 -4.57 -28.88 14.63
CA THR A 341 -3.53 -29.61 13.88
C THR A 341 -3.16 -31.01 14.36
N GLN A 342 -3.69 -32.06 13.72
CA GLN A 342 -2.94 -33.31 13.56
C GLN A 342 -3.11 -33.92 12.16
N ASN A 343 -1.99 -33.96 11.43
CA ASN A 343 -1.62 -34.90 10.35
C ASN A 343 -2.25 -34.69 8.96
N HIS A 344 -2.19 -33.45 8.48
CA HIS A 344 -2.44 -33.13 7.07
C HIS A 344 -1.17 -32.52 6.50
N ASP A 345 -0.53 -33.23 5.59
CA ASP A 345 0.68 -32.76 4.92
C ASP A 345 0.30 -32.27 3.52
N PHE A 346 0.70 -31.04 3.22
CA PHE A 346 0.60 -30.47 1.89
C PHE A 346 1.91 -30.72 1.15
N TYR A 347 1.79 -31.01 -0.14
CA TYR A 347 2.92 -31.27 -1.00
C TYR A 347 2.78 -30.48 -2.29
N LEU A 348 3.92 -30.03 -2.78
CA LEU A 348 4.08 -29.51 -4.12
C LEU A 348 4.96 -30.47 -4.90
N LYS A 349 4.47 -30.95 -6.04
CA LYS A 349 5.21 -31.78 -6.96
C LYS A 349 5.39 -31.07 -8.29
N VAL A 350 6.63 -31.05 -8.76
CA VAL A 350 7.04 -30.49 -10.04
C VAL A 350 7.37 -31.63 -10.98
N ILE A 351 6.79 -31.62 -12.17
CA ILE A 351 6.98 -32.67 -13.19
C ILE A 351 7.37 -31.99 -14.51
N PRO A 352 8.67 -31.79 -14.76
CA PRO A 352 9.16 -31.31 -16.05
C PRO A 352 8.77 -32.25 -17.19
N SER A 353 8.45 -31.71 -18.37
CA SER A 353 8.21 -32.55 -19.54
C SER A 353 9.51 -33.17 -20.07
N ALA A 354 9.38 -34.20 -20.93
CA ALA A 354 10.53 -34.89 -21.50
C ALA A 354 11.47 -33.90 -22.22
N GLY A 355 12.76 -33.93 -21.88
CA GLY A 355 13.78 -33.01 -22.39
C GLY A 355 14.17 -31.89 -21.43
N TYR A 356 13.41 -31.66 -20.35
CA TYR A 356 13.73 -30.63 -19.34
C TYR A 356 14.17 -31.20 -17.99
N GLY A 357 14.48 -32.50 -17.90
CA GLY A 357 14.81 -33.19 -16.65
C GLY A 357 16.07 -32.67 -15.95
N ASP A 358 17.01 -32.11 -16.70
CA ASP A 358 18.26 -31.55 -16.14
C ASP A 358 18.20 -30.03 -15.94
N ILE A 359 17.09 -29.38 -16.32
CA ILE A 359 16.96 -27.94 -16.18
C ILE A 359 16.64 -27.60 -14.72
N PRO A 360 17.45 -26.76 -14.06
CA PRO A 360 17.13 -26.29 -12.73
C PRO A 360 15.85 -25.47 -12.76
N TRP A 361 15.00 -25.70 -11.77
CA TRP A 361 13.77 -24.95 -11.52
C TRP A 361 13.64 -24.52 -10.06
N LYS A 362 12.78 -23.53 -9.82
CA LYS A 362 12.37 -23.03 -8.51
C LYS A 362 10.84 -22.88 -8.47
N ALA A 363 10.21 -23.33 -7.39
CA ALA A 363 8.77 -23.21 -7.17
C ALA A 363 8.48 -22.53 -5.82
N ARG A 364 7.54 -21.59 -5.80
CA ARG A 364 7.13 -20.82 -4.62
C ARG A 364 5.65 -20.98 -4.36
N VAL A 365 5.29 -21.19 -3.09
CA VAL A 365 3.91 -21.13 -2.60
C VAL A 365 3.76 -19.81 -1.84
N ILE A 366 2.84 -18.96 -2.28
CA ILE A 366 2.71 -17.57 -1.82
C ILE A 366 1.29 -17.37 -1.29
N ASN A 367 1.16 -16.86 -0.08
CA ASN A 367 -0.14 -16.47 0.46
C ASN A 367 -0.65 -15.23 -0.30
N SER A 368 -1.81 -15.34 -0.95
CA SER A 368 -2.29 -14.34 -1.91
C SER A 368 -2.82 -13.06 -1.24
N GLU A 369 -3.13 -13.10 0.05
CA GLU A 369 -3.58 -11.94 0.81
C GLU A 369 -2.41 -11.17 1.44
N SER A 370 -1.51 -11.89 2.12
CA SER A 370 -0.40 -11.30 2.89
C SER A 370 0.91 -11.19 2.12
N ASN A 371 1.00 -11.75 0.91
CA ASN A 371 2.18 -11.73 0.06
C ASN A 371 3.41 -12.49 0.58
N ASN A 372 3.29 -13.15 1.72
CA ASN A 372 4.36 -13.93 2.31
C ASN A 372 4.61 -15.21 1.52
N VAL A 373 5.88 -15.52 1.25
CA VAL A 373 6.30 -16.80 0.69
C VAL A 373 6.19 -17.86 1.79
N ALA A 374 5.18 -18.73 1.69
CA ALA A 374 4.95 -19.82 2.63
C ALA A 374 5.94 -20.97 2.42
N ALA A 375 6.38 -21.19 1.18
CA ALA A 375 7.39 -22.18 0.86
C ALA A 375 8.16 -21.81 -0.42
N GLU A 376 9.45 -22.18 -0.48
CA GLU A 376 10.29 -22.09 -1.67
C GLU A 376 11.06 -23.41 -1.84
N PHE A 377 11.07 -23.95 -3.06
CA PHE A 377 11.75 -25.18 -3.41
C PHE A 377 12.59 -24.98 -4.66
N GLU A 378 13.78 -25.56 -4.69
CA GLU A 378 14.65 -25.61 -5.86
C GLU A 378 15.00 -27.06 -6.18
N GLY A 379 15.15 -27.37 -7.46
CA GLY A 379 15.51 -28.72 -7.90
C GLY A 379 15.75 -28.80 -9.40
N SER A 380 15.97 -30.03 -9.87
CA SER A 380 15.97 -30.40 -11.28
C SER A 380 15.19 -31.71 -11.42
N GLY A 381 14.54 -31.91 -12.55
CA GLY A 381 13.74 -33.12 -12.79
C GLY A 381 12.48 -33.18 -11.95
N GLU A 382 11.88 -34.37 -11.87
CA GLU A 382 10.68 -34.58 -11.06
C GLU A 382 11.02 -34.55 -9.56
N SER A 383 10.33 -33.72 -8.79
CA SER A 383 10.53 -33.64 -7.34
C SER A 383 9.21 -33.40 -6.62
N THR A 384 9.15 -33.82 -5.35
CA THR A 384 8.01 -33.65 -4.46
C THR A 384 8.53 -33.09 -3.13
N SER A 385 7.95 -31.97 -2.70
CA SER A 385 8.38 -31.25 -1.50
C SER A 385 7.21 -30.97 -0.57
N LEU A 386 7.44 -31.08 0.74
CA LEU A 386 6.46 -30.74 1.78
C LEU A 386 6.29 -29.22 1.84
N VAL A 387 5.05 -28.73 1.79
CA VAL A 387 4.68 -27.33 1.96
C VAL A 387 4.30 -27.11 3.44
N PRO A 388 5.09 -26.36 4.23
CA PRO A 388 4.85 -26.16 5.66
C PRO A 388 3.72 -25.16 5.93
N ILE A 389 2.51 -25.48 5.49
CA ILE A 389 1.32 -24.67 5.78
C ILE A 389 0.79 -25.06 7.16
N VAL A 390 0.70 -24.08 8.05
CA VAL A 390 0.16 -24.24 9.40
C VAL A 390 -1.12 -23.42 9.48
N SER A 391 -2.28 -24.08 9.51
CA SER A 391 -3.54 -23.36 9.71
C SER A 391 -3.54 -22.68 11.07
N SER A 392 -3.78 -21.37 11.11
CA SER A 392 -3.93 -20.64 12.37
C SER A 392 -5.40 -20.59 12.81
N LEU A 393 -5.66 -20.62 14.12
CA LEU A 393 -7.01 -20.41 14.68
C LEU A 393 -7.53 -18.98 14.48
N GLN A 394 -6.66 -18.04 14.06
CA GLN A 394 -6.99 -16.62 13.92
C GLN A 394 -7.43 -16.25 12.49
N ASN A 395 -6.96 -16.97 11.47
CA ASN A 395 -7.34 -16.78 10.07
C ASN A 395 -7.94 -18.10 9.54
N PRO A 396 -9.29 -18.21 9.49
CA PRO A 396 -9.92 -19.49 9.19
C PRO A 396 -9.76 -19.93 7.75
N ILE A 397 -9.45 -19.02 6.82
CA ILE A 397 -9.30 -19.30 5.40
C ILE A 397 -8.00 -18.66 4.91
N GLU A 398 -7.11 -19.47 4.37
CA GLU A 398 -5.87 -19.01 3.73
C GLU A 398 -5.90 -19.36 2.24
N LYS A 399 -5.45 -18.43 1.40
CA LYS A 399 -5.42 -18.59 -0.04
C LYS A 399 -3.99 -18.54 -0.54
N TYR A 400 -3.64 -19.47 -1.43
CA TYR A 400 -2.28 -19.62 -1.94
C TYR A 400 -2.24 -19.67 -3.46
N ILE A 401 -1.28 -18.95 -4.04
CA ILE A 401 -0.87 -19.09 -5.44
C ILE A 401 0.47 -19.82 -5.52
N VAL A 402 0.75 -20.43 -6.68
CA VAL A 402 2.02 -21.09 -6.95
C VAL A 402 2.72 -20.45 -8.14
N GLU A 403 3.94 -19.96 -7.91
CA GLU A 403 4.85 -19.48 -8.96
C GLU A 403 5.86 -20.59 -9.27
N PHE A 404 6.05 -20.87 -10.56
CA PHE A 404 7.09 -21.76 -11.08
C PHE A 404 8.08 -20.95 -11.91
N SER A 405 9.36 -21.27 -11.77
CA SER A 405 10.44 -20.58 -12.47
C SER A 405 11.57 -21.51 -12.88
N SER A 406 12.28 -21.19 -13.96
CA SER A 406 13.31 -22.03 -14.56
C SER A 406 14.48 -21.19 -15.08
N GLN A 407 15.68 -21.79 -15.13
CA GLN A 407 16.87 -21.10 -15.66
C GLN A 407 16.84 -20.93 -17.18
N THR A 408 16.17 -21.85 -17.86
CA THR A 408 15.93 -21.81 -19.30
C THR A 408 14.46 -22.11 -19.56
N ALA A 409 13.93 -21.64 -20.69
CA ALA A 409 12.57 -21.93 -21.09
C ALA A 409 12.22 -23.43 -20.94
N MET A 410 11.19 -23.73 -20.15
CA MET A 410 10.61 -25.07 -20.02
C MET A 410 9.18 -25.05 -20.53
N LEU A 411 8.85 -26.01 -21.39
CA LEU A 411 7.49 -26.19 -21.90
C LEU A 411 6.84 -27.38 -21.21
N ASN A 412 5.51 -27.33 -21.14
CA ASN A 412 4.66 -28.43 -20.73
C ASN A 412 4.95 -28.99 -19.31
N THR A 413 5.44 -28.17 -18.38
CA THR A 413 5.70 -28.59 -17.00
C THR A 413 4.39 -28.74 -16.25
N SER A 414 4.19 -29.86 -15.54
CA SER A 414 3.02 -30.04 -14.68
C SER A 414 3.40 -29.72 -13.24
N ILE A 415 2.55 -28.95 -12.57
CA ILE A 415 2.64 -28.71 -11.13
C ILE A 415 1.45 -29.40 -10.47
N GLU A 416 1.73 -30.17 -9.43
CA GLU A 416 0.70 -30.82 -8.62
C GLU A 416 0.77 -30.28 -7.20
N PHE A 417 -0.36 -29.79 -6.71
CA PHE A 417 -0.54 -29.44 -5.32
C PHE A 417 -1.47 -30.49 -4.70
N PHE A 418 -1.02 -31.13 -3.63
CA PHE A 418 -1.81 -32.19 -3.04
C PHE A 418 -1.70 -32.26 -1.54
N LEU A 419 -2.74 -32.80 -0.97
CA LEU A 419 -2.90 -33.07 0.45
C LEU A 419 -2.86 -34.58 0.64
N ARG A 420 -2.17 -35.03 1.69
CA ARG A 420 -2.15 -36.44 2.09
C ARG A 420 -2.39 -36.58 3.59
N ASN A 421 -3.18 -37.60 3.95
CA ASN A 421 -3.41 -38.03 5.32
C ASN A 421 -3.21 -39.55 5.40
N ASP A 422 -2.19 -39.98 6.15
CA ASP A 422 -1.84 -41.40 6.31
C ASP A 422 -2.47 -42.07 7.55
N ARG A 423 -3.58 -41.53 8.08
CA ARG A 423 -4.19 -42.08 9.30
C ARG A 423 -4.74 -43.49 9.05
N SER A 424 -4.37 -44.42 9.93
CA SER A 424 -4.98 -45.75 10.07
C SER A 424 -4.70 -46.76 8.94
N GLY A 425 -3.62 -46.59 8.18
CA GLY A 425 -3.24 -47.54 7.13
C GLY A 425 -4.07 -47.43 5.84
N THR A 426 -4.93 -46.42 5.75
CA THR A 426 -5.65 -46.05 4.52
C THR A 426 -5.08 -44.74 4.01
N ASP A 427 -4.47 -44.76 2.83
CA ASP A 427 -3.93 -43.57 2.17
C ASP A 427 -5.09 -42.70 1.68
N ARG A 428 -5.25 -41.51 2.27
CA ARG A 428 -6.25 -40.51 1.87
C ARG A 428 -5.54 -39.33 1.24
N TYR A 429 -5.99 -38.94 0.06
CA TYR A 429 -5.35 -37.87 -0.69
C TYR A 429 -6.33 -37.13 -1.61
N GLU A 430 -5.98 -35.90 -1.92
CA GLU A 430 -6.56 -35.10 -3.00
C GLU A 430 -5.40 -34.42 -3.75
N ILE A 431 -5.33 -34.65 -5.05
CA ILE A 431 -4.30 -34.11 -5.93
C ILE A 431 -4.95 -33.19 -6.94
N TYR A 432 -4.51 -31.93 -6.93
CA TYR A 432 -4.83 -30.94 -7.94
C TYR A 432 -3.62 -30.79 -8.86
N SER A 433 -3.83 -30.84 -10.15
CA SER A 433 -2.81 -30.50 -11.15
C SER A 433 -3.10 -29.11 -11.71
N SER A 434 -2.04 -28.41 -12.13
CA SER A 434 -2.15 -27.23 -12.98
C SER A 434 -3.04 -27.56 -14.18
N GLY A 435 -4.18 -26.88 -14.31
CA GLY A 435 -5.25 -27.25 -15.26
C GLY A 435 -4.82 -27.17 -16.73
N ALA A 436 -3.78 -26.37 -17.03
CA ALA A 436 -3.00 -26.41 -18.25
C ALA A 436 -1.54 -26.72 -17.92
N LEU A 437 -0.80 -27.30 -18.88
CA LEU A 437 0.65 -27.49 -18.71
C LEU A 437 1.34 -26.12 -18.70
N LEU A 438 2.23 -25.89 -17.72
CA LEU A 438 2.95 -24.62 -17.58
C LEU A 438 4.06 -24.51 -18.61
N ASN A 439 4.02 -23.41 -19.35
CA ASN A 439 5.12 -22.95 -20.18
C ASN A 439 5.80 -21.76 -19.49
N THR A 440 7.11 -21.88 -19.34
CA THR A 440 8.00 -20.79 -18.94
C THR A 440 8.80 -20.36 -20.16
N ASP A 441 8.19 -20.29 -21.33
CA ASP A 441 8.83 -19.93 -22.60
C ASP A 441 9.07 -18.42 -22.75
N VAL A 442 8.50 -17.62 -21.86
CA VAL A 442 8.65 -16.17 -21.83
C VAL A 442 9.25 -15.76 -20.49
N SER A 443 10.42 -15.14 -20.50
CA SER A 443 10.96 -14.45 -19.33
C SER A 443 10.10 -13.23 -19.06
N ASN A 444 9.58 -13.08 -17.85
CA ASN A 444 8.69 -11.99 -17.47
C ASN A 444 9.37 -11.14 -16.40
N PHE A 445 9.43 -9.82 -16.64
CA PHE A 445 9.72 -8.87 -15.59
C PHE A 445 8.46 -8.72 -14.74
N LYS A 446 8.56 -9.10 -13.47
CA LYS A 446 7.50 -8.95 -12.47
C LYS A 446 7.91 -7.85 -11.50
N VAL A 447 7.23 -6.72 -11.56
CA VAL A 447 7.62 -5.51 -10.82
C VAL A 447 7.69 -5.76 -9.31
N GLU A 448 6.81 -6.62 -8.82
CA GLU A 448 6.74 -7.07 -7.43
C GLU A 448 8.05 -7.71 -6.92
N SER A 449 8.81 -8.37 -7.79
CA SER A 449 10.09 -8.98 -7.41
C SER A 449 11.23 -7.96 -7.24
N HIS A 450 11.02 -6.71 -7.66
CA HIS A 450 12.08 -5.69 -7.78
C HIS A 450 11.83 -4.42 -6.96
N PHE A 451 10.64 -4.29 -6.35
CA PHE A 451 10.32 -3.17 -5.47
C PHE A 451 11.20 -3.18 -4.21
N PRO A 452 11.70 -2.01 -3.76
CA PRO A 452 12.39 -1.88 -2.48
C PRO A 452 11.50 -2.32 -1.31
N ASP A 453 12.08 -3.01 -0.32
CA ASP A 453 11.37 -3.34 0.92
C ASP A 453 11.23 -2.10 1.80
N MET A 454 10.14 -1.35 1.60
CA MET A 454 9.82 -0.15 2.38
C MET A 454 8.31 0.04 2.52
N LYS A 455 7.89 0.69 3.61
CA LYS A 455 6.47 1.03 3.83
C LYS A 455 6.02 2.16 2.91
N VAL A 456 4.73 2.18 2.59
CA VAL A 456 4.10 3.29 1.83
C VAL A 456 4.34 4.62 2.55
N ILE A 457 4.17 4.65 3.87
CA ILE A 457 4.39 5.87 4.67
C ILE A 457 5.84 6.35 4.63
N ASP A 458 6.81 5.45 4.57
CA ASP A 458 8.25 5.80 4.48
C ASP A 458 8.58 6.40 3.11
N PHE A 459 7.98 5.87 2.04
CA PHE A 459 8.10 6.41 0.69
C PHE A 459 7.55 7.83 0.60
N MET A 460 6.32 8.03 1.10
CA MET A 460 5.69 9.35 1.16
C MET A 460 6.54 10.32 2.01
N THR A 461 7.04 9.87 3.16
CA THR A 461 7.91 10.69 4.01
C THR A 461 9.20 11.09 3.29
N GLY A 462 9.78 10.18 2.50
CA GLY A 462 10.93 10.46 1.66
C GLY A 462 10.67 11.58 0.64
N LEU A 463 9.54 11.53 -0.07
CA LEU A 463 9.14 12.57 -1.02
C LEU A 463 8.96 13.93 -0.34
N PHE A 464 8.31 13.95 0.83
CA PHE A 464 8.09 15.18 1.59
C PHE A 464 9.38 15.82 2.05
N LYS A 465 10.33 15.03 2.54
CA LYS A 465 11.66 15.50 2.94
C LYS A 465 12.47 15.98 1.74
N MET A 466 12.45 15.24 0.63
CA MET A 466 13.22 15.56 -0.57
C MET A 466 12.83 16.91 -1.19
N PHE A 467 11.53 17.21 -1.21
CA PHE A 467 11.01 18.43 -1.83
C PHE A 467 10.55 19.50 -0.84
N ASN A 468 10.78 19.30 0.46
CA ASN A 468 10.33 20.20 1.53
C ASN A 468 8.82 20.51 1.43
N LEU A 469 8.03 19.45 1.33
CA LEU A 469 6.58 19.52 1.19
C LEU A 469 5.90 19.58 2.55
N THR A 470 4.67 20.09 2.53
CA THR A 470 3.69 20.06 3.61
C THR A 470 2.34 19.70 3.01
N ALA A 471 1.42 19.18 3.83
CA ALA A 471 0.11 18.75 3.34
C ALA A 471 -0.98 18.86 4.39
N TYR A 472 -2.16 19.30 3.99
CA TYR A 472 -3.35 19.44 4.82
C TYR A 472 -4.58 18.80 4.17
N TYR A 473 -5.55 18.38 4.98
CA TYR A 473 -6.85 17.93 4.50
C TYR A 473 -7.74 19.11 4.10
N ILE A 474 -8.45 18.97 2.97
CA ILE A 474 -9.53 19.87 2.59
C ILE A 474 -10.81 19.40 3.27
N ASP A 475 -11.12 20.00 4.42
CA ASP A 475 -12.29 19.65 5.24
C ASP A 475 -13.49 20.61 5.07
N ASP A 476 -13.28 21.73 4.37
CA ASP A 476 -14.28 22.78 4.17
C ASP A 476 -15.17 22.44 2.96
N GLU A 477 -16.46 22.18 3.19
CA GLU A 477 -17.45 21.89 2.14
C GLU A 477 -17.63 23.00 1.11
N SER A 478 -17.23 24.23 1.44
CA SER A 478 -17.25 25.36 0.51
C SER A 478 -16.04 25.38 -0.43
N ASP A 479 -14.99 24.60 -0.15
CA ASP A 479 -13.84 24.45 -1.05
C ASP A 479 -14.26 23.65 -2.29
N PRO A 480 -14.02 24.16 -3.53
CA PRO A 480 -14.34 23.44 -4.76
C PRO A 480 -13.69 22.07 -4.90
N LEU A 481 -12.61 21.80 -4.16
CA LEU A 481 -11.89 20.53 -4.17
C LEU A 481 -12.36 19.58 -3.06
N TYR A 482 -13.29 19.99 -2.20
CA TYR A 482 -13.84 19.12 -1.16
C TYR A 482 -14.58 17.92 -1.76
N SER A 483 -14.47 16.78 -1.09
CA SER A 483 -15.24 15.58 -1.38
C SER A 483 -15.67 14.90 -0.08
N ASP A 484 -16.94 14.50 -0.01
CA ASP A 484 -17.52 13.75 1.11
C ASP A 484 -17.28 12.23 1.01
N ILE A 485 -16.78 11.75 -0.13
CA ILE A 485 -16.55 10.33 -0.42
C ILE A 485 -15.06 9.99 -0.38
N THR A 486 -14.21 10.84 -0.96
CA THR A 486 -12.76 10.62 -1.06
C THR A 486 -12.03 11.78 -0.40
N PRO A 487 -11.45 11.59 0.80
CA PRO A 487 -10.67 12.63 1.47
C PRO A 487 -9.59 13.22 0.56
N VAL A 488 -9.56 14.55 0.48
CA VAL A 488 -8.57 15.27 -0.33
C VAL A 488 -7.47 15.81 0.57
N VAL A 489 -6.23 15.42 0.30
CA VAL A 489 -5.03 15.90 0.97
C VAL A 489 -4.22 16.74 0.01
N LYS A 490 -4.26 18.06 0.21
CA LYS A 490 -3.54 19.00 -0.64
C LYS A 490 -2.08 19.04 -0.24
N VAL A 491 -1.19 18.71 -1.18
CA VAL A 491 0.26 18.67 -0.99
C VAL A 491 0.93 19.82 -1.73
N LEU A 492 1.68 20.64 -1.00
CA LEU A 492 2.33 21.85 -1.51
C LEU A 492 3.76 21.94 -0.99
N LYS A 493 4.60 22.77 -1.60
CA LYS A 493 5.86 23.17 -0.97
C LYS A 493 5.56 24.01 0.27
N LEU A 494 6.49 23.99 1.23
CA LEU A 494 6.32 24.75 2.47
C LEU A 494 6.10 26.25 2.24
N ASP A 495 6.85 26.85 1.31
CA ASP A 495 6.72 28.28 0.99
C ASP A 495 5.32 28.58 0.39
N ASP A 496 4.89 27.78 -0.59
CA ASP A 496 3.57 27.90 -1.23
C ASP A 496 2.42 27.73 -0.23
N TYR A 497 2.61 26.89 0.79
CA TYR A 497 1.64 26.70 1.86
C TYR A 497 1.50 27.96 2.72
N TYR A 498 2.60 28.59 3.16
CA TYR A 498 2.53 29.87 3.89
C TYR A 498 1.98 31.02 3.04
N ASP A 499 2.11 30.94 1.71
CA ASP A 499 1.50 31.86 0.76
C ASP A 499 0.00 31.59 0.48
N ASP A 500 -0.50 30.37 0.75
CA ASP A 500 -1.93 29.98 0.61
C ASP A 500 -2.76 30.35 1.86
N ALA A 501 -2.73 31.62 2.26
CA ALA A 501 -3.38 32.12 3.48
C ALA A 501 -4.92 31.92 3.53
N LEU A 502 -5.57 31.57 2.41
CA LEU A 502 -7.01 31.27 2.35
C LEU A 502 -7.34 29.88 2.89
N ASN A 503 -6.47 28.89 2.63
CA ASN A 503 -6.69 27.50 3.02
C ASN A 503 -5.74 27.04 4.14
N ASN A 504 -4.65 27.77 4.32
CA ASN A 504 -3.67 27.54 5.36
C ASN A 504 -3.98 28.40 6.60
N ASN A 505 -4.70 27.83 7.56
CA ASN A 505 -4.95 28.48 8.86
C ASN A 505 -3.71 28.58 9.77
N SER A 506 -2.49 28.23 9.33
CA SER A 506 -1.31 28.23 10.21
C SER A 506 -0.74 29.60 10.58
N GLY A 507 -1.33 30.68 10.05
CA GLY A 507 -1.16 32.04 10.57
C GLY A 507 -2.19 32.46 11.63
N GLY A 508 -3.21 31.65 11.90
CA GLY A 508 -4.33 32.06 12.73
C GLY A 508 -4.53 31.15 13.93
N ILE A 509 -3.98 31.51 15.08
CA ILE A 509 -4.84 31.41 16.27
C ILE A 509 -6.07 32.22 15.88
N ILE A 510 -7.23 31.58 15.65
CA ILE A 510 -8.50 32.31 15.69
C ILE A 510 -8.72 32.62 17.17
N ASP A 511 -7.98 33.63 17.62
CA ASP A 511 -8.03 34.16 18.96
C ASP A 511 -9.27 35.06 19.03
N ILE A 512 -10.42 34.45 19.32
CA ILE A 512 -11.64 35.19 19.61
C ILE A 512 -11.54 35.99 20.92
N THR A 513 -10.43 35.89 21.68
CA THR A 513 -10.21 36.68 22.91
C THR A 513 -9.97 38.16 22.63
N LYS A 514 -9.68 38.58 21.38
CA LYS A 514 -9.61 40.00 20.99
C LYS A 514 -10.96 40.74 20.99
N HIS A 515 -12.07 40.08 21.30
CA HIS A 515 -13.39 40.68 21.23
C HIS A 515 -14.22 40.61 22.52
N ILE A 516 -13.63 40.23 23.66
CA ILE A 516 -14.35 40.15 24.95
C ILE A 516 -13.45 40.60 26.11
N ASP A 517 -13.97 41.49 26.96
CA ASP A 517 -13.35 42.00 28.18
C ASP A 517 -13.26 40.87 29.24
N ILE A 518 -12.06 40.61 29.75
CA ILE A 518 -11.74 39.45 30.59
C ILE A 518 -12.01 39.81 32.06
N GLN A 519 -13.17 39.41 32.60
CA GLN A 519 -13.48 39.64 34.02
C GLN A 519 -13.13 38.47 34.95
N GLU A 520 -12.96 37.23 34.47
CA GLU A 520 -12.45 36.12 35.32
C GLU A 520 -11.65 35.07 34.50
N HIS A 521 -10.50 34.65 35.04
CA HIS A 521 -9.65 33.57 34.51
C HIS A 521 -9.38 32.56 35.65
N SER A 522 -9.46 31.26 35.35
CA SER A 522 -8.98 30.21 36.26
C SER A 522 -7.72 29.55 35.69
N VAL A 523 -6.65 29.54 36.49
CA VAL A 523 -5.36 28.91 36.17
C VAL A 523 -5.38 27.52 36.80
N ASN A 524 -5.33 26.46 35.97
CA ASN A 524 -5.04 25.11 36.45
C ASN A 524 -3.56 24.80 36.27
N THR A 525 -2.97 24.17 37.28
CA THR A 525 -1.53 23.86 37.38
C THR A 525 -1.12 22.80 36.35
N SER A 526 -0.04 23.09 35.62
CA SER A 526 0.65 22.13 34.75
C SER A 526 1.33 21.04 35.57
N LEU A 527 0.89 19.80 35.41
CA LEU A 527 1.73 18.65 35.73
C LEU A 527 2.29 18.08 34.40
N PRO A 528 3.61 17.91 34.29
CA PRO A 528 4.21 17.26 33.14
C PRO A 528 3.91 15.75 33.24
N PHE A 529 3.28 15.18 32.21
CA PHE A 529 3.22 13.73 32.07
C PHE A 529 4.61 13.22 31.70
N SER A 530 5.13 12.32 32.53
CA SER A 530 6.26 11.42 32.25
C SER A 530 5.87 10.31 31.29
#